data_AF-A0A1E5L956-F1
#
_entry.id   AF-A0A1E5L956-F1
#
_cell.length_a   1.000
_cell.length_b   1.000
_cell.length_c   1.000
_cell.angle_alpha   90.00
_cell.angle_beta   90.00
_cell.angle_gamma   90.00
#
_symmetry.space_group_name_H-M   'P 1'
#
loop_
_entity.id
_entity.type
_entity.pdbx_description
1 polymer ?
#
loop_
_entity_poly.entity_id
_entity_poly.type
_entity_poly.pdbx_seq_one_letter_code
_entity_poly.pdbx_strand_id
1 'polypeptide(L)'
;MHVTWNGPNNIIEVVFSILSWSFIIYLIYYYYQKQEVKPKLWKAYVATFVGIITFDLNYANLQTMIKIPILPLGVWILYGYASSRKGAWNRYRRFAWLGFFANFIFIAMTIIAVFLNSVVYPKGNLSTYISQYDEAVIIPIHPTAENVTFDKERFEQFLPLFEEEQLMSIDWYTQTVINVEPDKRIEKYPYSLSGTSSKWGSGLFTLIYVERDGKGILIDSKDKQRYFRSNESFLKGGDKE
;
A
#
# COMPACT_ATOMS: atom_id res chain seq x y z
N MET A 1 -10.30 -21.95 15.70
CA MET A 1 -9.17 -21.68 14.80
C MET A 1 -9.71 -20.81 13.67
N HIS A 2 -9.63 -19.49 13.80
CA HIS A 2 -10.09 -18.58 12.77
C HIS A 2 -9.05 -18.56 11.65
N VAL A 3 -9.42 -19.07 10.48
CA VAL A 3 -8.64 -18.90 9.26
C VAL A 3 -8.83 -17.44 8.83
N THR A 4 -7.89 -16.57 9.21
CA THR A 4 -7.85 -15.21 8.65
C THR A 4 -7.28 -15.32 7.25
N TRP A 5 -8.15 -15.21 6.26
CA TRP A 5 -7.74 -15.07 4.87
C TRP A 5 -7.02 -13.73 4.72
N ASN A 6 -5.68 -13.77 4.72
CA ASN A 6 -4.84 -12.64 4.34
C ASN A 6 -4.87 -12.53 2.81
N GLY A 7 -6.00 -12.03 2.30
CA GLY A 7 -6.09 -11.54 0.93
C GLY A 7 -4.99 -10.51 0.67
N PRO A 8 -4.62 -10.30 -0.59
CA PRO A 8 -3.54 -9.38 -0.90
C PRO A 8 -3.85 -7.98 -0.37
N ASN A 9 -2.88 -7.40 0.33
CA ASN A 9 -3.06 -6.16 1.07
C ASN A 9 -3.68 -5.07 0.18
N ASN A 10 -3.22 -4.89 -1.06
CA ASN A 10 -3.74 -3.90 -1.99
C ASN A 10 -4.44 -4.56 -3.19
N ILE A 11 -5.77 -4.40 -3.31
CA ILE A 11 -6.55 -5.03 -4.39
C ILE A 11 -6.19 -4.44 -5.77
N ILE A 12 -5.82 -3.16 -5.82
CA ILE A 12 -5.46 -2.49 -7.07
C ILE A 12 -4.18 -3.09 -7.62
N GLU A 13 -3.16 -3.28 -6.78
CA GLU A 13 -1.90 -3.92 -7.18
C GLU A 13 -2.14 -5.34 -7.75
N VAL A 14 -3.06 -6.09 -7.16
CA VAL A 14 -3.37 -7.46 -7.59
C VAL A 14 -4.03 -7.47 -8.95
N VAL A 15 -5.04 -6.61 -9.15
CA VAL A 15 -5.71 -6.47 -10.43
C VAL A 15 -4.70 -6.10 -11.52
N PHE A 16 -3.84 -5.12 -11.26
CA PHE A 16 -2.83 -4.68 -12.22
C PHE A 16 -1.74 -5.75 -12.47
N SER A 17 -1.40 -6.55 -11.47
CA SER A 17 -0.51 -7.71 -11.63
C SER A 17 -1.13 -8.78 -12.55
N ILE A 18 -2.41 -9.11 -12.33
CA ILE A 18 -3.15 -10.06 -13.17
C ILE A 18 -3.27 -9.54 -14.61
N LEU A 19 -3.57 -8.25 -14.79
CA LEU A 19 -3.63 -7.61 -16.10
C LEU A 19 -2.27 -7.65 -16.81
N SER A 20 -1.18 -7.40 -16.08
CA SER A 20 0.19 -7.48 -16.62
C SER A 20 0.50 -8.87 -17.17
N TRP A 21 0.26 -9.91 -16.37
CA TRP A 21 0.48 -11.30 -16.80
C TRP A 21 -0.43 -11.70 -17.95
N SER A 22 -1.70 -11.32 -17.91
CA SER A 22 -2.66 -11.59 -18.98
C SER A 22 -2.22 -10.94 -20.30
N PHE A 23 -1.72 -9.70 -20.24
CA PHE A 23 -1.21 -8.98 -21.39
C PHE A 23 0.07 -9.63 -21.96
N ILE A 24 1.00 -10.09 -21.09
CA ILE A 24 2.20 -10.81 -21.53
C ILE A 24 1.83 -12.14 -22.20
N ILE A 25 0.92 -12.93 -21.61
CA ILE A 25 0.44 -14.20 -22.19
C ILE A 25 -0.20 -13.95 -23.55
N TYR A 26 -1.03 -12.91 -23.67
CA TYR A 26 -1.61 -12.49 -24.94
C TYR A 26 -0.53 -12.15 -25.98
N LEU A 27 0.51 -11.40 -25.61
CA LEU A 27 1.63 -11.06 -26.50
C LEU A 27 2.43 -12.30 -26.93
N ILE A 28 2.67 -13.26 -26.04
CA ILE A 28 3.30 -14.55 -26.39
C ILE A 28 2.47 -15.24 -27.47
N TYR A 29 1.16 -15.37 -27.25
CA TYR A 29 0.24 -15.99 -28.21
C TYR A 29 0.22 -15.26 -29.55
N TYR A 30 0.10 -13.93 -29.53
CA TYR A 30 0.10 -13.09 -30.73
C TYR A 30 1.38 -13.26 -31.56
N TYR A 31 2.56 -13.18 -30.93
CA TYR A 31 3.83 -13.35 -31.64
C TYR A 31 4.04 -14.79 -32.12
N TYR A 32 3.55 -15.78 -31.37
CA TYR A 32 3.58 -17.18 -31.77
C TYR A 32 2.77 -17.43 -33.05
N GLN A 33 1.60 -16.81 -33.18
CA GLN A 33 0.79 -16.96 -34.38
C GLN A 33 1.41 -16.30 -35.62
N LYS A 34 2.06 -15.14 -35.45
CA LYS A 34 2.70 -14.39 -36.55
C LYS A 34 4.09 -14.90 -36.97
N GLN A 35 4.58 -15.99 -36.40
CA GLN A 35 5.90 -16.52 -36.75
C GLN A 35 5.80 -17.66 -37.77
N GLU A 36 6.56 -17.55 -38.86
CA GLU A 36 6.63 -18.60 -39.89
C GLU A 36 7.28 -19.87 -39.34
N VAL A 37 8.41 -19.73 -38.65
CA VAL A 37 9.12 -20.83 -37.99
C VAL A 37 8.78 -20.84 -36.50
N LYS A 38 7.78 -21.65 -36.12
CA LYS A 38 7.27 -21.70 -34.74
C LYS A 38 8.16 -22.56 -33.84
N PRO A 39 8.59 -22.07 -32.66
CA PRO A 39 9.11 -22.97 -31.62
C PRO A 39 8.00 -23.87 -31.08
N LYS A 40 8.35 -24.88 -30.28
CA LYS A 40 7.34 -25.55 -29.44
C LYS A 40 6.80 -24.52 -28.45
N LEU A 41 5.48 -24.48 -28.23
CA LEU A 41 4.82 -23.46 -27.39
C LEU A 41 5.46 -23.33 -26.00
N TRP A 42 5.73 -24.45 -25.32
CA TRP A 42 6.41 -24.43 -24.01
C TRP A 42 7.81 -23.79 -24.06
N LYS A 43 8.54 -23.93 -25.18
CA LYS A 43 9.86 -23.29 -25.35
C LYS A 43 9.74 -21.79 -25.59
N ALA A 44 8.62 -21.32 -26.14
CA ALA A 44 8.34 -19.88 -26.23
C ALA A 44 8.13 -19.29 -24.83
N TYR A 45 7.33 -19.96 -23.98
CA TYR A 45 7.18 -19.58 -22.58
C TYR A 45 8.52 -19.54 -21.85
N VAL A 46 9.32 -20.62 -21.93
CA VAL A 46 10.64 -20.66 -21.30
C VAL A 46 11.55 -19.54 -21.81
N ALA A 47 11.58 -19.28 -23.13
CA ALA A 47 12.37 -18.18 -23.68
C ALA A 47 11.92 -16.81 -23.15
N THR A 48 10.61 -16.60 -22.97
CA THR A 48 10.09 -15.37 -22.36
C THR A 48 10.46 -15.28 -20.88
N PHE A 49 10.27 -16.34 -20.08
CA PHE A 49 10.64 -16.33 -18.66
C PHE A 49 12.13 -16.12 -18.43
N VAL A 50 12.99 -16.77 -19.23
CA VAL A 50 14.43 -16.52 -19.16
C VAL A 50 14.74 -15.08 -19.57
N GLY A 51 14.06 -14.54 -20.58
CA GLY A 51 14.22 -13.15 -21.03
C GLY A 51 13.87 -12.09 -19.98
N ILE A 52 13.04 -12.41 -18.98
CA ILE A 52 12.70 -11.50 -17.86
C ILE A 52 13.94 -11.20 -17.01
N ILE A 53 14.93 -12.11 -16.95
CA ILE A 53 16.13 -11.94 -16.13
C ILE A 53 16.90 -10.70 -16.59
N THR A 54 17.03 -9.74 -15.69
CA THR A 54 17.70 -8.46 -15.94
C THR A 54 18.73 -8.13 -14.86
N PHE A 55 19.64 -7.24 -15.22
CA PHE A 55 20.39 -6.47 -14.24
C PHE A 55 19.64 -5.16 -13.99
N ASP A 56 19.27 -4.91 -12.74
CA ASP A 56 18.42 -3.78 -12.35
C ASP A 56 19.21 -2.75 -11.55
N LEU A 57 18.89 -1.46 -11.75
CA LEU A 57 19.21 -0.43 -10.76
C LEU A 57 18.02 -0.19 -9.86
N ASN A 58 18.27 -0.18 -8.56
CA ASN A 58 17.26 0.14 -7.56
C ASN A 58 17.16 1.65 -7.41
N TYR A 59 15.98 2.21 -7.71
CA TYR A 59 15.66 3.58 -7.43
C TYR A 59 14.66 3.62 -6.26
N ALA A 60 15.10 4.20 -5.14
CA ALA A 60 14.27 4.39 -3.95
C ALA A 60 13.69 5.80 -3.96
N ASN A 61 12.50 5.96 -4.53
CA ASN A 61 11.72 7.19 -4.43
C ASN A 61 10.23 6.83 -4.53
N LEU A 62 9.34 7.58 -3.86
CA LEU A 62 7.89 7.31 -3.75
C LEU A 62 7.49 6.14 -2.82
N GLN A 63 8.18 5.94 -1.70
CA GLN A 63 7.85 4.93 -0.68
C GLN A 63 7.85 3.47 -1.22
N THR A 64 8.28 3.26 -2.47
CA THR A 64 8.35 1.98 -3.16
C THR A 64 9.71 1.86 -3.84
N MET A 65 10.28 0.64 -3.87
CA MET A 65 11.55 0.38 -4.55
C MET A 65 11.25 0.02 -6.00
N ILE A 66 11.52 0.95 -6.93
CA ILE A 66 11.37 0.70 -8.36
C ILE A 66 12.68 0.12 -8.88
N LYS A 67 12.60 -1.04 -9.52
CA LYS A 67 13.74 -1.69 -10.19
C LYS A 67 13.70 -1.36 -11.67
N ILE A 68 14.71 -0.63 -12.15
CA ILE A 68 14.82 -0.25 -13.56
C ILE A 68 15.71 -1.27 -14.25
N PRO A 69 15.19 -2.07 -15.19
CA PRO A 69 15.98 -3.06 -15.92
C PRO A 69 16.88 -2.35 -16.95
N ILE A 70 18.19 -2.54 -16.84
CA ILE A 70 19.18 -1.89 -17.73
C ILE A 70 19.79 -2.88 -18.70
N LEU A 71 20.19 -4.06 -18.20
CA LEU A 71 20.86 -5.06 -19.03
C LEU A 71 19.98 -6.31 -19.20
N PRO A 72 19.75 -6.76 -20.45
CA PRO A 72 18.90 -7.90 -20.74
C PRO A 72 19.66 -9.23 -20.57
N LEU A 73 20.08 -9.55 -19.34
CA LEU A 73 20.91 -10.74 -19.04
C LEU A 73 20.30 -12.03 -19.58
N GLY A 74 18.99 -12.21 -19.41
CA GLY A 74 18.23 -13.35 -19.93
C GLY A 74 18.33 -13.50 -21.45
N VAL A 75 18.29 -12.38 -22.17
CA VAL A 75 18.45 -12.34 -23.63
C VAL A 75 19.86 -12.76 -24.01
N TRP A 76 20.89 -12.31 -23.30
CA TRP A 76 22.28 -12.70 -23.54
C TRP A 76 22.52 -14.18 -23.26
N ILE A 77 21.94 -14.72 -22.18
CA ILE A 77 22.00 -16.17 -21.86
C ILE A 77 21.38 -16.98 -23.00
N LEU A 78 20.18 -16.60 -23.47
CA LEU A 78 19.52 -17.28 -24.59
C LEU A 78 20.27 -17.11 -25.90
N TYR A 79 20.86 -15.94 -26.13
CA TYR A 79 21.68 -15.69 -27.30
C TYR A 79 22.89 -16.63 -27.31
N GLY A 80 23.64 -16.74 -26.22
CA GLY A 80 24.78 -17.65 -26.10
C GLY A 80 24.40 -19.12 -26.31
N TYR A 81 23.27 -19.55 -25.74
CA TYR A 81 22.76 -20.91 -25.94
C TYR A 81 22.32 -21.18 -27.39
N ALA A 82 21.56 -20.27 -27.99
CA ALA A 82 20.92 -20.47 -29.29
C ALA A 82 21.80 -20.09 -30.48
N SER A 83 22.82 -19.24 -30.31
CA SER A 83 23.75 -18.82 -31.38
C SER A 83 24.59 -20.00 -31.90
N SER A 84 24.90 -20.97 -31.04
CA SER A 84 25.62 -22.20 -31.39
C SER A 84 24.84 -23.13 -32.34
N ARG A 85 23.54 -22.89 -32.57
CA ARG A 85 22.65 -23.76 -33.36
C ARG A 85 22.04 -23.00 -34.54
N LYS A 86 22.21 -23.52 -35.76
CA LYS A 86 21.72 -22.89 -36.99
C LYS A 86 20.24 -22.51 -36.90
N GLY A 87 19.94 -21.21 -37.04
CA GLY A 87 18.58 -20.65 -37.07
C GLY A 87 17.81 -20.69 -35.74
N ALA A 88 18.40 -21.19 -34.65
CA ALA A 88 17.71 -21.27 -33.37
C ALA A 88 17.49 -19.88 -32.76
N TRP A 89 18.48 -18.98 -32.84
CA TRP A 89 18.32 -17.60 -32.34
C TRP A 89 17.15 -16.87 -33.00
N ASN A 90 17.05 -16.92 -34.34
CA ASN A 90 15.93 -16.28 -35.05
C ASN A 90 14.55 -16.80 -34.61
N ARG A 91 14.48 -18.06 -34.14
CA ARG A 91 13.26 -18.66 -33.61
C ARG A 91 12.87 -18.10 -32.24
N TYR A 92 13.83 -17.93 -31.33
CA TYR A 92 13.57 -17.54 -29.94
C TYR A 92 13.72 -16.05 -29.63
N ARG A 93 14.41 -15.29 -30.50
CA ARG A 93 14.74 -13.87 -30.28
C ARG A 93 13.55 -13.01 -29.86
N ARG A 94 12.41 -13.15 -30.55
CA ARG A 94 11.21 -12.35 -30.25
C ARG A 94 10.68 -12.62 -28.84
N PHE A 95 10.68 -13.88 -28.40
CA PHE A 95 10.22 -14.27 -27.06
C PHE A 95 11.19 -13.85 -25.97
N ALA A 96 12.50 -13.93 -26.22
CA ALA A 96 13.53 -13.44 -25.31
C ALA A 96 13.39 -11.93 -25.06
N TRP A 97 13.26 -11.15 -26.13
CA TRP A 97 13.05 -9.70 -26.02
C TRP A 97 11.69 -9.35 -25.40
N LEU A 98 10.63 -10.12 -25.68
CA LEU A 98 9.35 -9.95 -24.99
C LEU A 98 9.52 -10.13 -23.46
N GLY A 99 10.31 -11.11 -23.02
CA GLY A 99 10.63 -11.30 -21.62
C GLY A 99 11.29 -10.07 -21.00
N PHE A 100 12.29 -9.51 -21.69
CA PHE A 100 12.94 -8.28 -21.24
C PHE A 100 11.95 -7.11 -21.16
N PHE A 101 11.13 -6.92 -22.20
CA PHE A 101 10.13 -5.85 -22.24
C PHE A 101 8.99 -6.03 -21.24
N ALA A 102 8.72 -7.24 -20.77
CA ALA A 102 7.74 -7.51 -19.72
C ALA A 102 8.06 -6.73 -18.43
N ASN A 103 9.34 -6.51 -18.10
CA ASN A 103 9.73 -5.69 -16.95
C ASN A 103 9.21 -4.25 -17.07
N PHE A 104 9.25 -3.64 -18.26
CA PHE A 104 8.69 -2.30 -18.47
C PHE A 104 7.17 -2.28 -18.42
N ILE A 105 6.51 -3.36 -18.84
CA ILE A 105 5.05 -3.52 -18.68
C ILE A 105 4.70 -3.53 -17.19
N PHE A 106 5.44 -4.29 -16.36
CA PHE A 106 5.23 -4.30 -14.91
C PHE A 106 5.47 -2.93 -14.28
N ILE A 107 6.52 -2.20 -14.69
CA ILE A 107 6.77 -0.84 -14.20
C ILE A 107 5.62 0.10 -14.56
N ALA A 108 5.19 0.11 -15.83
CA ALA A 108 4.08 0.96 -16.28
C ALA A 108 2.79 0.66 -15.50
N MET A 109 2.45 -0.62 -15.35
CA MET A 109 1.27 -1.06 -14.59
C MET A 109 1.37 -0.71 -13.11
N THR A 110 2.56 -0.78 -12.51
CA THR A 110 2.80 -0.37 -11.11
C THR A 110 2.59 1.14 -10.94
N ILE A 111 3.11 1.96 -11.85
CA ILE A 111 2.91 3.41 -11.81
C ILE A 111 1.42 3.74 -11.89
N ILE A 112 0.70 3.14 -12.84
CA ILE A 112 -0.75 3.33 -12.99
C ILE A 112 -1.49 2.87 -11.72
N ALA A 113 -1.12 1.73 -11.15
CA ALA A 113 -1.70 1.21 -9.91
C ALA A 113 -1.50 2.18 -8.72
N VAL A 114 -0.31 2.78 -8.58
CA VAL A 114 -0.03 3.78 -7.53
C VAL A 114 -0.92 5.01 -7.71
N PHE A 115 -1.03 5.55 -8.93
CA PHE A 115 -1.91 6.68 -9.21
C PHE A 115 -3.37 6.34 -8.90
N LEU A 116 -3.88 5.21 -9.38
CA LEU A 116 -5.26 4.79 -9.12
C LEU A 116 -5.52 4.51 -7.63
N ASN A 117 -4.55 3.96 -6.91
CA ASN A 117 -4.66 3.75 -5.48
C ASN A 117 -4.86 5.08 -4.74
N SER A 118 -4.12 6.13 -5.09
CA SER A 118 -4.29 7.46 -4.48
C SER A 118 -5.67 8.08 -4.73
N VAL A 119 -6.30 7.75 -5.86
CA VAL A 119 -7.64 8.24 -6.24
C VAL A 119 -8.74 7.45 -5.51
N VAL A 120 -8.61 6.11 -5.44
CA VAL A 120 -9.62 5.23 -4.83
C VAL A 120 -9.57 5.25 -3.29
N TYR A 121 -8.36 5.42 -2.75
CA TYR A 121 -8.04 5.45 -1.33
C TYR A 121 -7.38 6.81 -0.99
N PRO A 122 -8.17 7.91 -0.99
CA PRO A 122 -7.64 9.24 -0.74
C PRO A 122 -7.04 9.30 0.66
N LYS A 123 -5.73 9.51 0.67
CA LYS A 123 -4.85 9.48 1.83
C LYS A 123 -5.14 10.63 2.82
N GLY A 124 -5.91 11.64 2.43
CA GLY A 124 -6.35 12.78 3.26
C GLY A 124 -7.76 12.66 3.84
N ASN A 125 -8.41 11.50 3.70
CA ASN A 125 -9.72 11.25 4.30
C ASN A 125 -9.61 10.22 5.41
N LEU A 126 -10.17 10.52 6.59
CA LEU A 126 -10.17 9.60 7.73
C LEU A 126 -10.86 8.27 7.41
N SER A 127 -11.92 8.31 6.58
CA SER A 127 -12.67 7.12 6.14
C SER A 127 -11.84 6.12 5.32
N THR A 128 -10.67 6.51 4.80
CA THR A 128 -9.71 5.58 4.18
C THR A 128 -9.07 4.68 5.24
N TYR A 129 -8.82 5.21 6.43
CA TYR A 129 -8.14 4.54 7.53
C TYR A 129 -9.11 3.84 8.49
N ILE A 130 -10.30 4.41 8.67
CA ILE A 130 -11.35 3.91 9.56
C ILE A 130 -12.64 3.78 8.75
N SER A 131 -12.91 2.57 8.25
CA SER A 131 -14.08 2.31 7.39
C SER A 131 -15.09 1.37 8.03
N GLN A 132 -14.63 0.43 8.84
CA GLN A 132 -15.48 -0.42 9.69
C GLN A 132 -15.10 -0.18 11.13
N TYR A 133 -16.12 0.00 11.96
CA TYR A 133 -15.97 0.36 13.37
C TYR A 133 -17.13 -0.20 14.21
N ASP A 134 -17.74 -1.30 13.75
CA ASP A 134 -18.85 -1.97 14.45
C ASP A 134 -18.43 -2.57 15.78
N GLU A 135 -17.20 -3.07 15.85
CA GLU A 135 -16.58 -3.65 17.05
C GLU A 135 -15.63 -2.66 17.75
N ALA A 136 -15.72 -1.37 17.39
CA ALA A 136 -14.76 -0.39 17.83
C ALA A 136 -14.87 -0.09 19.33
N VAL A 137 -13.72 -0.05 20.00
CA VAL A 137 -13.62 0.18 21.45
C VAL A 137 -12.48 1.13 21.77
N ILE A 138 -12.71 2.00 22.76
CA ILE A 138 -11.67 2.85 23.33
C ILE A 138 -10.96 2.07 24.42
N ILE A 139 -9.64 1.98 24.30
CA ILE A 139 -8.75 1.37 25.27
C ILE A 139 -7.93 2.49 25.91
N PRO A 140 -8.02 2.72 27.23
CA PRO A 140 -7.14 3.65 27.92
C PRO A 140 -5.70 3.09 27.91
N ILE A 141 -4.75 3.87 27.42
CA ILE A 141 -3.34 3.48 27.31
C ILE A 141 -2.42 4.34 28.19
N HIS A 142 -2.97 5.31 28.91
CA HIS A 142 -2.23 6.16 29.83
C HIS A 142 -3.01 6.38 31.15
N PRO A 143 -2.35 6.51 32.32
CA PRO A 143 -3.03 6.73 33.62
C PRO A 143 -3.90 8.00 33.70
N THR A 144 -3.69 8.97 32.82
CA THR A 144 -4.49 10.20 32.75
C THR A 144 -5.76 10.04 31.92
N ALA A 145 -6.00 8.85 31.38
CA ALA A 145 -7.21 8.54 30.64
C ALA A 145 -8.45 8.59 31.55
N GLU A 146 -9.49 9.29 31.11
CA GLU A 146 -10.78 9.27 31.78
C GLU A 146 -11.60 8.06 31.31
N ASN A 147 -12.61 7.68 32.09
CA ASN A 147 -13.55 6.63 31.70
C ASN A 147 -14.51 7.17 30.63
N VAL A 148 -14.13 6.99 29.37
CA VAL A 148 -14.90 7.38 28.18
C VAL A 148 -15.26 6.15 27.36
N THR A 149 -16.32 6.25 26.55
CA THR A 149 -16.73 5.19 25.63
C THR A 149 -16.86 5.72 24.21
N PHE A 150 -16.57 4.87 23.21
CA PHE A 150 -16.79 5.18 21.80
C PHE A 150 -18.28 5.44 21.53
N ASP A 151 -18.60 6.60 20.93
CA ASP A 151 -19.94 6.89 20.44
C ASP A 151 -20.03 6.63 18.94
N LYS A 152 -20.49 5.43 18.57
CA LYS A 152 -20.59 5.00 17.17
C LYS A 152 -21.47 5.93 16.33
N GLU A 153 -22.62 6.34 16.86
CA GLU A 153 -23.59 7.16 16.12
C GLU A 153 -23.03 8.56 15.86
N ARG A 154 -22.42 9.19 16.89
CA ARG A 154 -21.72 10.47 16.71
C ARG A 154 -20.52 10.34 15.78
N PHE A 155 -19.74 9.28 15.91
CA PHE A 155 -18.59 9.06 15.03
C PHE A 155 -19.03 8.94 13.58
N GLU A 156 -20.09 8.21 13.27
CA GLU A 156 -20.64 8.10 11.91
C GLU A 156 -21.08 9.47 11.37
N GLN A 157 -21.74 10.28 12.20
CA GLN A 157 -22.16 11.63 11.84
C GLN A 157 -20.98 12.58 11.58
N PHE A 158 -19.90 12.48 12.37
CA PHE A 158 -18.77 13.40 12.33
C PHE A 158 -17.60 12.93 11.47
N LEU A 159 -17.55 11.65 11.08
CA LEU A 159 -16.55 11.08 10.18
C LEU A 159 -16.29 11.94 8.93
N PRO A 160 -17.30 12.48 8.21
CA PRO A 160 -17.05 13.34 7.05
C PRO A 160 -16.55 14.74 7.40
N LEU A 161 -16.59 15.15 8.67
CA LEU A 161 -16.18 16.48 9.15
C LEU A 161 -14.73 16.52 9.64
N PHE A 162 -14.05 15.37 9.70
CA PHE A 162 -12.64 15.31 10.08
C PHE A 162 -11.75 15.86 8.96
N GLU A 163 -10.93 16.84 9.30
CA GLU A 163 -9.93 17.42 8.39
C GLU A 163 -8.52 17.00 8.80
N GLU A 164 -7.64 16.78 7.81
CA GLU A 164 -6.23 16.50 8.07
C GLU A 164 -5.52 17.79 8.54
N GLU A 165 -4.93 17.76 9.74
CA GLU A 165 -4.21 18.87 10.33
C GLU A 165 -2.72 18.52 10.55
N GLN A 166 -1.87 19.55 10.62
CA GLN A 166 -0.46 19.33 10.96
C GLN A 166 -0.30 18.95 12.43
N LEU A 167 0.38 17.83 12.69
CA LEU A 167 0.75 17.45 14.05
C LEU A 167 1.89 18.35 14.55
N MET A 168 1.57 19.30 15.43
CA MET A 168 2.55 20.19 16.08
C MET A 168 3.28 19.44 17.21
N SER A 169 4.18 18.52 16.85
CA SER A 169 4.88 17.62 17.78
C SER A 169 5.78 18.35 18.79
N ILE A 170 6.38 19.47 18.38
CA ILE A 170 7.21 20.31 19.26
C ILE A 170 6.36 20.96 20.35
N ASP A 171 5.17 21.44 20.00
CA ASP A 171 4.25 22.06 20.96
C ASP A 171 3.72 21.02 21.94
N TRP A 172 3.35 19.84 21.44
CA TRP A 172 2.96 18.72 22.30
C TRP A 172 4.08 18.34 23.29
N TYR A 173 5.32 18.19 22.83
CA TYR A 173 6.46 17.88 23.71
C TYR A 173 6.74 18.99 24.73
N THR A 174 6.68 20.25 24.29
CA THR A 174 6.96 21.40 25.16
C THR A 174 5.88 21.57 26.25
N GLN A 175 4.61 21.39 25.87
CA GLN A 175 3.46 21.51 26.77
C GLN A 175 3.32 20.32 27.72
N THR A 176 3.87 19.15 27.38
CA THR A 176 3.75 17.93 28.20
C THR A 176 4.98 17.67 29.07
N VAL A 177 6.18 18.07 28.61
CA VAL A 177 7.46 17.62 29.23
C VAL A 177 8.31 18.77 29.78
N ILE A 178 8.48 19.87 29.03
CA ILE A 178 9.49 20.89 29.35
C ILE A 178 9.05 21.82 30.50
N ASN A 179 7.75 22.11 30.63
CA ASN A 179 7.23 23.11 31.57
C ASN A 179 6.17 22.58 32.55
N VAL A 180 6.12 21.27 32.79
CA VAL A 180 5.08 20.65 33.63
C VAL A 180 5.70 19.65 34.61
N GLU A 181 5.38 19.83 35.90
CA GLU A 181 5.77 18.91 36.96
C GLU A 181 5.27 17.48 36.64
N PRO A 182 6.06 16.43 36.90
CA PRO A 182 5.75 15.06 36.47
C PRO A 182 4.34 14.57 36.85
N ASP A 183 3.83 14.98 38.01
CA ASP A 183 2.50 14.65 38.55
C ASP A 183 1.36 15.42 37.87
N LYS A 184 1.66 16.48 37.14
CA LYS A 184 0.69 17.32 36.41
C LYS A 184 0.71 17.09 34.90
N ARG A 185 1.58 16.20 34.41
CA ARG A 185 1.69 15.90 32.98
C ARG A 185 0.44 15.19 32.49
N ILE A 186 -0.22 15.77 31.51
CA ILE A 186 -1.42 15.24 30.87
C ILE A 186 -1.02 14.69 29.50
N GLU A 187 -1.27 13.41 29.26
CA GLU A 187 -1.09 12.81 27.94
C GLU A 187 -2.18 13.35 26.98
N LYS A 188 -1.76 13.79 25.80
CA LYS A 188 -2.63 14.33 24.75
C LYS A 188 -3.40 13.21 24.06
N TYR A 189 -2.77 12.06 23.85
CA TYR A 189 -3.38 10.88 23.23
C TYR A 189 -3.49 9.71 24.23
N PRO A 190 -4.31 9.82 25.28
CA PRO A 190 -4.34 8.82 26.36
C PRO A 190 -5.13 7.56 25.98
N TYR A 191 -5.69 7.50 24.78
CA TYR A 191 -6.59 6.45 24.31
C TYR A 191 -6.09 5.82 23.01
N SER A 192 -6.34 4.52 22.84
CA SER A 192 -6.25 3.82 21.56
C SER A 192 -7.63 3.36 21.10
N LEU A 193 -7.92 3.53 19.80
CA LEU A 193 -9.13 2.99 19.18
C LEU A 193 -8.79 1.64 18.56
N SER A 194 -9.40 0.58 19.09
CA SER A 194 -9.26 -0.79 18.58
C SER A 194 -10.57 -1.27 17.96
N GLY A 195 -10.57 -2.45 17.33
CA GLY A 195 -11.77 -3.03 16.70
C GLY A 195 -12.21 -2.33 15.40
N THR A 196 -11.30 -1.60 14.75
CA THR A 196 -11.55 -0.90 13.48
C THR A 196 -10.77 -1.51 12.32
N SER A 197 -11.25 -1.33 11.10
CA SER A 197 -10.51 -1.70 9.88
C SER A 197 -10.48 -0.58 8.84
N SER A 198 -9.36 -0.48 8.13
CA SER A 198 -9.20 0.41 6.97
C SER A 198 -10.03 -0.05 5.78
N LYS A 199 -10.25 0.86 4.82
CA LYS A 199 -11.09 0.59 3.65
C LYS A 199 -10.64 -0.68 2.94
N TRP A 200 -11.60 -1.56 2.64
CA TRP A 200 -11.30 -2.87 2.04
C TRP A 200 -10.44 -2.73 0.78
N GLY A 201 -9.40 -3.57 0.70
CA GLY A 201 -8.45 -3.59 -0.42
C GLY A 201 -7.44 -2.44 -0.45
N SER A 202 -7.42 -1.54 0.55
CA SER A 202 -6.46 -0.43 0.63
C SER A 202 -5.04 -0.86 1.00
N GLY A 203 -4.89 -1.97 1.73
CA GLY A 203 -3.61 -2.50 2.21
C GLY A 203 -3.02 -1.76 3.39
N LEU A 204 -3.82 -0.89 4.01
CA LEU A 204 -3.41 -0.10 5.16
C LEU A 204 -3.57 -0.92 6.43
N PHE A 205 -2.50 -0.91 7.23
CA PHE A 205 -2.51 -1.35 8.62
C PHE A 205 -2.19 -0.13 9.48
N THR A 206 -3.08 0.20 10.41
CA THR A 206 -2.97 1.41 11.21
C THR A 206 -3.20 1.13 12.68
N LEU A 207 -2.38 1.77 13.50
CA LEU A 207 -2.68 1.99 14.92
C LEU A 207 -3.36 3.35 15.04
N ILE A 208 -4.39 3.43 15.87
CA ILE A 208 -5.20 4.62 16.00
C ILE A 208 -5.14 5.08 17.45
N TYR A 209 -4.72 6.33 17.63
CA TYR A 209 -4.73 7.01 18.91
C TYR A 209 -5.78 8.11 18.90
N VAL A 210 -6.46 8.29 20.02
CA VAL A 210 -7.53 9.28 20.17
C VAL A 210 -7.10 10.34 21.16
N GLU A 211 -7.31 11.59 20.77
CA GLU A 211 -7.01 12.74 21.61
C GLU A 211 -7.93 12.80 22.83
N ARG A 212 -7.44 13.35 23.93
CA ARG A 212 -8.15 13.37 25.22
C ARG A 212 -9.57 13.94 25.14
N ASP A 213 -9.76 14.98 24.34
CA ASP A 213 -11.06 15.65 24.13
C ASP A 213 -12.00 14.87 23.18
N GLY A 214 -11.51 13.79 22.57
CA GLY A 214 -12.26 13.00 21.59
C GLY A 214 -12.52 13.72 20.29
N LYS A 215 -11.81 14.81 20.00
CA LYS A 215 -11.95 15.60 18.77
C LYS A 215 -10.82 15.31 17.77
N GLY A 216 -9.70 14.79 18.25
CA GLY A 216 -8.53 14.45 17.44
C GLY A 216 -8.32 12.95 17.30
N ILE A 217 -7.84 12.53 16.13
CA ILE A 217 -7.42 11.16 15.83
C ILE A 217 -6.03 11.20 15.20
N LEU A 218 -5.08 10.47 15.79
CA LEU A 218 -3.76 10.26 15.24
C LEU A 218 -3.69 8.84 14.66
N ILE A 219 -3.55 8.76 13.35
CA ILE A 219 -3.32 7.53 12.59
C ILE A 219 -1.82 7.30 12.48
N ASP A 220 -1.35 6.19 13.04
CA ASP A 220 0.02 5.71 12.89
C ASP A 220 0.05 4.53 11.91
N SER A 221 0.77 4.70 10.80
CA SER A 221 0.87 3.73 9.72
C SER A 221 2.34 3.53 9.34
N LYS A 222 2.66 2.42 8.67
CA LYS A 222 4.04 2.11 8.24
C LYS A 222 4.70 3.25 7.45
N ASP A 223 3.92 3.98 6.67
CA ASP A 223 4.44 5.02 5.77
C ASP A 223 4.68 6.34 6.50
N LYS A 224 3.73 6.72 7.37
CA LYS A 224 3.75 7.98 8.11
C LYS A 224 2.60 8.07 9.12
N GLN A 225 2.76 9.01 10.05
CA GLN A 225 1.71 9.47 10.94
C GLN A 225 0.85 10.55 10.26
N ARG A 226 -0.45 10.54 10.55
CA ARG A 226 -1.40 11.57 10.11
C ARG A 226 -2.35 11.91 11.23
N TYR A 227 -2.64 13.20 11.37
CA TYR A 227 -3.52 13.70 12.39
C TYR A 227 -4.78 14.29 11.74
N PHE A 228 -5.94 13.90 12.26
CA PHE A 228 -7.25 14.34 11.82
C PHE A 228 -7.98 14.97 12.99
N ARG A 229 -8.68 16.08 12.77
CA ARG A 229 -9.44 16.75 13.83
C ARG A 229 -10.85 17.13 13.36
N SER A 230 -11.82 17.05 14.28
CA SER A 230 -13.17 17.58 14.15
C SER A 230 -13.43 18.64 15.23
N ASN A 231 -14.47 19.46 15.05
CA ASN A 231 -14.89 20.42 16.09
C ASN A 231 -15.68 19.74 17.23
N GLU A 232 -16.25 18.58 16.94
CA GLU A 232 -17.14 17.81 17.81
C GLU A 232 -16.46 16.55 18.34
N SER A 233 -16.79 16.15 19.56
CA SER A 233 -16.25 14.91 20.15
C SER A 233 -17.07 13.69 19.74
N PHE A 234 -16.38 12.60 19.41
CA PHE A 234 -17.00 11.28 19.19
C PHE A 234 -16.93 10.36 20.41
N LEU A 235 -16.54 10.90 21.58
CA LEU A 235 -16.48 10.16 22.84
C LEU A 235 -17.66 10.52 23.75
N LYS A 236 -18.32 9.53 24.33
CA LYS A 236 -19.26 9.78 25.45
C LYS A 236 -18.44 10.09 26.70
N GLY A 237 -18.69 11.27 27.30
CA GLY A 237 -17.98 11.75 28.48
C GLY A 237 -16.70 12.53 28.18
N GLY A 238 -16.34 12.73 26.91
CA GLY A 238 -15.18 13.52 26.48
C GLY A 238 -15.45 15.02 26.32
N ASP A 239 -16.72 15.43 26.22
CA ASP A 239 -17.16 16.84 26.12
C ASP A 239 -17.14 17.56 27.48
N LYS A 240 -15.98 17.62 28.13
CA LYS A 240 -15.78 18.55 29.26
C LYS A 240 -14.87 19.67 28.79
N GLU A 241 -15.45 20.86 28.64
CA GLU A 241 -14.73 22.14 28.51
C GLU A 241 -13.77 22.35 29.69
#